data_AF-A0A5B9MSC9-F1
#
_entry.id   AF-A0A5B9MSC9-F1
#
_cell.length_a   1.000
_cell.length_b   1.000
_cell.length_c   1.000
_cell.angle_alpha   90.00
_cell.angle_beta   90.00
_cell.angle_gamma   90.00
#
_symmetry.space_group_name_H-M   'P 1'
#
loop_
_entity.id
_entity.type
_entity.pdbx_description
1 polymer ?
#
loop_
_entity_poly.entity_id
_entity_poly.type
_entity_poly.pdbx_seq_one_letter_code
_entity_poly.pdbx_strand_id
1 'polypeptide(L)'
;MQQQSSIQKVIRDFVDLWELQIQLLSVDSQAAKRNVAKAIACAMTAILLTGTGLTVALLGAGFLLDELTQLSTGAALLLLGGATLVFVAILLLIALRALNSASAAMSESKAEFAENLRWLKATLVAPRSSPRNQFRRESFTDDSGYGHRYHPHSETVSPHSPR
;
A
#
# COMPACT_ATOMS: atom_id res chain seq x y z
N MET A 1 34.50 22.55 -24.24
CA MET A 1 34.21 21.24 -23.62
C MET A 1 33.14 21.46 -22.55
N GLN A 2 31.87 21.20 -22.90
CA GLN A 2 30.72 21.46 -22.03
C GLN A 2 30.61 20.36 -20.97
N GLN A 3 30.69 20.73 -19.69
CA GLN A 3 30.37 19.85 -18.56
C GLN A 3 28.87 19.50 -18.62
N GLN A 4 28.54 18.38 -19.27
CA GLN A 4 27.24 17.76 -19.05
C GLN A 4 27.19 17.28 -17.61
N SER A 5 26.34 17.90 -16.80
CA SER A 5 26.30 17.67 -15.36
C SER A 5 25.99 16.20 -15.08
N SER A 6 26.76 15.58 -14.18
CA SER A 6 26.56 14.22 -13.66
C SER A 6 25.11 13.93 -13.23
N ILE A 7 24.36 14.99 -12.89
CA ILE A 7 22.94 14.95 -12.55
C ILE A 7 22.07 14.53 -13.75
N GLN A 8 22.36 15.01 -14.97
CA GLN A 8 21.62 14.60 -16.17
C GLN A 8 21.79 13.11 -16.48
N LYS A 9 22.96 12.54 -16.15
CA LYS A 9 23.24 11.12 -16.34
C LYS A 9 22.43 10.26 -15.36
N VAL A 10 22.41 10.65 -14.09
CA VAL A 10 21.61 9.98 -13.06
C VAL A 10 20.11 10.08 -13.34
N ILE A 11 19.61 11.23 -13.80
CA ILE A 11 18.20 11.39 -14.17
C ILE A 11 17.84 10.47 -15.33
N ARG A 12 18.71 10.32 -16.34
CA ARG A 12 18.50 9.41 -17.45
C ARG A 12 18.44 7.95 -16.99
N ASP A 13 19.40 7.53 -16.16
CA ASP A 13 19.42 6.17 -15.61
C ASP A 13 18.19 5.87 -14.75
N PHE A 14 17.69 6.88 -14.01
CA PHE A 14 16.45 6.76 -13.24
C PHE A 14 15.21 6.60 -14.12
N VAL A 15 15.14 7.34 -15.23
CA VAL A 15 14.03 7.25 -16.19
C VAL A 15 14.04 5.90 -16.89
N ASP A 16 15.20 5.40 -17.31
CA ASP A 16 15.34 4.07 -17.93
C ASP A 16 14.95 2.94 -16.96
N LEU A 17 15.35 3.05 -15.69
CA LEU A 17 14.93 2.09 -14.65
C LEU A 17 13.42 2.15 -14.37
N TRP A 18 12.81 3.34 -14.43
CA TRP A 18 11.39 3.53 -14.22
C TRP A 18 10.55 2.97 -15.39
N GLU A 19 11.05 3.09 -16.62
CA GLU A 19 10.42 2.51 -17.81
C GLU A 19 10.37 0.97 -17.71
N LEU A 20 11.47 0.34 -17.29
CA LEU A 20 11.51 -1.10 -17.05
C LEU A 20 10.54 -1.55 -15.94
N GLN A 21 10.43 -0.77 -14.86
CA GLN A 21 9.48 -1.05 -13.76
C GLN A 21 8.02 -0.91 -14.22
N ILE A 22 7.70 0.06 -15.09
CA ILE A 22 6.35 0.22 -15.66
C ILE A 22 5.99 -0.97 -16.57
N GLN A 23 6.93 -1.47 -17.37
CA GLN A 23 6.68 -2.63 -18.21
C GLN A 23 6.38 -3.88 -17.38
N LEU A 24 7.13 -4.09 -16.29
CA LEU A 24 6.86 -5.19 -15.36
C LEU A 24 5.48 -5.03 -14.68
N LEU A 25 5.16 -3.82 -14.21
CA LEU A 25 3.88 -3.49 -13.56
C LEU A 25 2.70 -3.71 -14.51
N SER A 26 2.85 -3.41 -15.79
CA SER A 26 1.80 -3.60 -16.81
C SER A 26 1.49 -5.08 -17.03
N VAL A 27 2.53 -5.92 -17.11
CA VAL A 27 2.39 -7.39 -17.23
C VAL A 27 1.78 -7.99 -15.97
N ASP A 28 2.24 -7.57 -14.79
CA ASP A 28 1.67 -8.01 -13.50
C ASP A 28 0.22 -7.55 -13.34
N SER A 29 -0.14 -6.36 -13.83
CA SER A 29 -1.52 -5.86 -13.80
C SER A 29 -2.47 -6.74 -14.62
N GLN A 30 -2.03 -7.26 -15.78
CA GLN A 30 -2.88 -8.14 -16.59
C GLN A 30 -3.12 -9.49 -15.90
N ALA A 31 -2.08 -10.08 -15.29
CA ALA A 31 -2.21 -11.30 -14.52
C ALA A 31 -3.13 -11.10 -13.30
N ALA A 32 -2.93 -10.00 -12.56
CA ALA A 32 -3.76 -9.62 -11.42
C ALA A 32 -5.22 -9.39 -11.82
N LYS A 33 -5.48 -8.64 -12.90
CA LYS A 33 -6.84 -8.40 -13.42
C LYS A 33 -7.56 -9.70 -13.76
N ARG A 34 -6.89 -10.66 -14.40
CA ARG A 34 -7.48 -11.96 -14.74
C ARG A 34 -7.84 -12.76 -13.49
N ASN A 35 -6.97 -12.75 -12.47
CA ASN A 35 -7.25 -13.43 -11.20
C ASN A 35 -8.42 -12.78 -10.45
N VAL A 36 -8.47 -11.44 -10.43
CA VAL A 36 -9.59 -10.69 -9.85
C VAL A 36 -10.89 -10.99 -10.61
N ALA A 37 -10.88 -10.99 -11.95
CA ALA A 37 -12.05 -11.31 -12.75
C ALA A 37 -12.58 -12.74 -12.48
N LYS A 38 -11.67 -13.72 -12.36
CA LYS A 38 -12.04 -15.10 -11.98
C LYS A 38 -12.63 -15.16 -10.58
N ALA A 39 -12.03 -14.47 -9.61
CA ALA A 39 -12.53 -14.41 -8.24
C ALA A 39 -13.94 -13.78 -8.18
N ILE A 40 -14.16 -12.68 -8.90
CA ILE A 40 -15.47 -12.02 -9.01
C ILE A 40 -16.49 -12.96 -9.67
N ALA A 41 -16.15 -13.61 -10.78
CA ALA A 41 -17.04 -14.55 -11.45
C ALA A 41 -17.43 -15.71 -10.52
N CYS A 42 -16.46 -16.31 -9.83
CA CYS A 42 -16.70 -17.39 -8.88
C CYS A 42 -17.58 -16.92 -7.70
N ALA A 43 -17.31 -15.74 -7.15
CA ALA A 43 -18.11 -15.15 -6.07
C ALA A 43 -19.55 -14.90 -6.53
N MET A 44 -19.75 -14.36 -7.72
CA MET A 44 -21.08 -14.14 -8.29
C MET A 44 -21.86 -15.45 -8.47
N THR A 45 -21.22 -16.49 -9.01
CA THR A 45 -21.83 -17.82 -9.15
C THR A 45 -22.18 -18.42 -7.79
N ALA A 46 -21.28 -18.32 -6.80
CA ALA A 46 -21.54 -18.81 -5.45
C ALA A 46 -22.71 -18.06 -4.79
N ILE A 47 -22.80 -16.74 -4.93
CA ILE A 47 -23.91 -15.93 -4.40
C ILE A 47 -25.23 -16.35 -5.05
N LEU A 48 -25.27 -16.52 -6.37
CA LEU A 48 -26.48 -16.93 -7.08
C LEU A 48 -26.94 -18.32 -6.68
N LEU A 49 -26.03 -19.30 -6.65
CA LEU A 49 -26.34 -20.68 -6.24
C LEU A 49 -26.77 -20.76 -4.77
N THR A 50 -26.10 -20.02 -3.89
CA THR A 50 -26.48 -19.96 -2.48
C THR A 50 -27.85 -19.31 -2.31
N GLY A 51 -28.12 -18.22 -3.05
CA GLY A 51 -29.41 -17.54 -3.01
C GLY A 51 -30.57 -18.44 -3.46
N THR A 52 -30.41 -19.16 -4.59
CA THR A 52 -31.45 -20.07 -5.10
C THR A 52 -31.57 -21.34 -4.24
N GLY A 53 -30.46 -21.89 -3.75
CA GLY A 53 -30.48 -23.03 -2.84
C GLY A 53 -31.16 -22.69 -1.51
N LEU A 54 -30.89 -21.50 -0.98
CA LEU A 54 -31.48 -21.02 0.26
C LEU A 54 -33.00 -20.83 0.14
N THR A 55 -33.51 -20.28 -0.96
CA THR A 55 -34.96 -20.14 -1.15
C THR A 55 -35.68 -21.49 -1.22
N VAL A 56 -35.10 -22.46 -1.94
CA VAL A 56 -35.65 -23.84 -2.00
C VAL A 56 -35.59 -24.50 -0.63
N ALA A 57 -34.49 -24.36 0.11
CA ALA A 57 -34.34 -24.91 1.45
C ALA A 57 -35.36 -24.30 2.43
N LEU A 58 -35.62 -22.99 2.35
CA LEU A 58 -36.62 -22.31 3.17
C LEU A 58 -38.04 -22.79 2.86
N LEU A 59 -38.38 -22.96 1.58
CA LEU A 59 -39.68 -23.53 1.21
C LEU A 59 -39.84 -24.95 1.74
N GLY A 60 -38.83 -25.81 1.53
CA GLY A 60 -38.82 -27.18 2.04
C GLY A 60 -38.93 -27.26 3.55
N ALA A 61 -38.19 -26.40 4.28
CA ALA A 61 -38.27 -26.33 5.73
C ALA A 61 -39.62 -25.78 6.22
N GLY A 62 -40.27 -24.88 5.46
CA GLY A 62 -41.61 -24.40 5.78
C GLY A 62 -42.66 -25.51 5.69
N PHE A 63 -42.60 -26.34 4.64
CA PHE A 63 -43.47 -27.52 4.53
C PHE A 63 -43.17 -28.56 5.61
N LEU A 64 -41.90 -28.76 5.97
CA LEU A 64 -41.54 -29.66 7.05
C LEU A 64 -42.06 -29.17 8.41
N LEU A 65 -42.05 -27.85 8.63
CA LEU A 65 -42.58 -27.24 9.85
C LEU A 65 -44.10 -27.39 9.92
N ASP A 66 -44.81 -27.22 8.80
CA ASP A 66 -46.24 -27.48 8.66
C ASP A 66 -46.61 -28.89 9.16
N GLU A 67 -45.90 -29.89 8.66
CA GLU A 67 -46.13 -31.31 8.98
C GLU A 67 -45.83 -31.64 10.46
N LEU A 68 -44.80 -31.03 11.04
CA LEU A 68 -44.38 -31.29 12.43
C LEU A 68 -45.19 -30.55 13.49
N THR A 69 -45.82 -29.42 13.16
CA THR A 69 -46.40 -28.50 14.16
C THR A 69 -47.92 -28.32 14.07
N GLN A 70 -48.59 -28.97 13.12
CA GLN A 70 -50.02 -28.77 12.81
C GLN A 70 -50.39 -27.29 12.56
N LEU A 71 -49.39 -26.45 12.25
CA LEU A 71 -49.65 -25.09 11.78
C LEU A 71 -50.37 -25.15 10.43
N SER A 72 -50.93 -24.04 9.99
CA SER A 72 -51.30 -23.93 8.58
C SER A 72 -50.04 -23.65 7.77
N THR A 73 -49.99 -24.16 6.54
CA THR A 73 -48.84 -24.01 5.64
C THR A 73 -48.43 -22.54 5.48
N GLY A 74 -49.42 -21.63 5.43
CA GLY A 74 -49.18 -20.19 5.38
C GLY A 74 -48.50 -19.63 6.63
N ALA A 75 -48.90 -20.08 7.83
CA ALA A 75 -48.29 -19.65 9.08
C ALA A 75 -46.86 -20.18 9.23
N ALA A 76 -46.62 -21.43 8.85
CA ALA A 76 -45.28 -22.04 8.88
C ALA A 76 -44.29 -21.31 7.95
N LEU A 77 -44.70 -21.01 6.72
CA LEU A 77 -43.89 -20.27 5.75
C LEU A 77 -43.63 -18.82 6.19
N LEU A 78 -44.64 -18.12 6.74
CA LEU A 78 -44.46 -16.76 7.24
C LEU A 78 -43.50 -16.70 8.43
N LEU A 79 -43.61 -17.63 9.37
CA LEU A 79 -42.77 -17.67 10.57
C LEU A 79 -41.31 -17.93 10.19
N LEU A 80 -41.07 -18.93 9.33
CA LEU A 80 -39.72 -19.24 8.86
C LEU A 80 -39.13 -18.12 7.99
N GLY A 81 -39.92 -17.57 7.08
CA GLY A 81 -39.52 -16.42 6.25
C GLY A 81 -39.17 -15.21 7.10
N GLY A 82 -40.00 -14.89 8.11
CA GLY A 82 -39.75 -13.81 9.07
C GLY A 82 -38.48 -14.01 9.88
N ALA A 83 -38.26 -15.21 10.43
CA ALA A 83 -37.04 -15.55 11.17
C ALA A 83 -35.79 -15.40 10.30
N THR A 84 -35.88 -15.83 9.03
CA THR A 84 -34.76 -15.73 8.09
C THR A 84 -34.47 -14.29 7.70
N LEU A 85 -35.49 -13.45 7.51
CA LEU A 85 -35.29 -12.02 7.25
C LEU A 85 -34.59 -11.32 8.41
N VAL A 86 -34.96 -11.62 9.65
CA VAL A 86 -34.27 -11.09 10.84
C VAL A 86 -32.81 -11.52 10.86
N PHE A 87 -32.54 -12.79 10.58
CA PHE A 87 -31.17 -13.31 10.52
C PHE A 87 -30.33 -12.61 9.42
N VAL A 88 -30.87 -12.47 8.22
CA VAL A 88 -30.21 -11.77 7.10
C VAL A 88 -29.97 -10.30 7.44
N ALA A 89 -30.91 -9.62 8.10
CA ALA A 89 -30.75 -8.24 8.54
C ALA A 89 -29.58 -8.07 9.53
N ILE A 90 -29.42 -9.00 10.47
CA ILE A 90 -28.29 -8.99 11.42
C ILE A 90 -26.96 -9.17 10.67
N LEU A 91 -26.88 -10.13 9.76
CA LEU A 91 -25.67 -10.34 8.96
C LEU A 91 -25.32 -9.12 8.10
N LEU A 92 -26.32 -8.46 7.50
CA LEU A 92 -26.13 -7.25 6.73
C LEU A 92 -25.56 -6.11 7.60
N LEU A 93 -26.06 -5.94 8.83
CA LEU A 93 -25.52 -4.94 9.76
C LEU A 93 -24.06 -5.21 10.13
N ILE A 94 -23.69 -6.49 10.32
CA ILE A 94 -22.30 -6.89 10.59
C ILE A 94 -21.43 -6.57 9.36
N ALA A 95 -21.88 -6.94 8.17
CA ALA A 95 -21.17 -6.68 6.91
C ALA A 95 -20.96 -5.18 6.67
N LEU A 96 -21.97 -4.35 6.91
CA LEU A 96 -21.87 -2.90 6.80
C LEU A 96 -20.86 -2.31 7.80
N ARG A 97 -20.83 -2.81 9.04
CA ARG A 97 -19.83 -2.40 10.03
C ARG A 97 -18.41 -2.76 9.60
N ALA A 98 -18.21 -3.99 9.10
CA ALA A 98 -16.92 -4.43 8.59
C ALA A 98 -16.47 -3.60 7.38
N LEU A 99 -17.38 -3.29 6.45
CA LEU A 99 -17.10 -2.46 5.28
C LEU A 99 -16.72 -1.03 5.67
N ASN A 100 -17.41 -0.43 6.64
CA ASN A 100 -17.07 0.89 7.16
C ASN A 100 -15.71 0.92 7.87
N SER A 101 -15.35 -0.15 8.59
CA SER A 101 -14.01 -0.27 9.19
C SER A 101 -12.93 -0.38 8.12
N ALA A 102 -13.17 -1.15 7.06
CA ALA A 102 -12.22 -1.32 5.97
C ALA A 102 -12.05 -0.03 5.15
N SER A 103 -13.13 0.71 4.92
CA SER A 103 -13.07 1.99 4.20
C SER A 103 -12.32 3.07 4.98
N ALA A 104 -12.50 3.11 6.32
CA ALA A 104 -11.74 4.00 7.20
C ALA A 104 -10.23 3.71 7.18
N ALA A 105 -9.84 2.42 7.19
CA ALA A 105 -8.43 2.03 7.04
C ALA A 105 -7.86 2.42 5.66
N MET A 106 -8.66 2.32 4.60
CA MET A 106 -8.26 2.77 3.27
C MET A 106 -8.12 4.29 3.15
N SER A 107 -8.92 5.10 3.86
CA SER A 107 -8.76 6.56 3.80
C SER A 107 -7.42 7.01 4.37
N GLU A 108 -6.94 6.38 5.44
CA GLU A 108 -5.62 6.66 6.02
C GLU A 108 -4.51 6.27 5.04
N SER A 109 -4.61 5.06 4.47
CA SER A 109 -3.62 4.57 3.47
C SER A 109 -3.55 5.46 2.22
N LYS A 110 -4.69 6.04 1.78
CA LYS A 110 -4.73 6.98 0.66
C LYS A 110 -4.09 8.33 1.01
N ALA A 111 -4.27 8.82 2.24
CA ALA A 111 -3.67 10.06 2.70
C ALA A 111 -2.14 9.93 2.78
N GLU A 112 -1.63 8.84 3.35
CA GLU A 112 -0.19 8.56 3.40
C GLU A 112 0.40 8.37 2.00
N PHE A 113 -0.30 7.67 1.10
CA PHE A 113 0.15 7.52 -0.30
C PHE A 113 0.21 8.87 -1.03
N ALA A 114 -0.79 9.73 -0.85
CA ALA A 114 -0.82 11.06 -1.46
C ALA A 114 0.29 11.97 -0.93
N GLU A 115 0.57 11.90 0.37
CA GLU A 115 1.69 12.62 0.98
C GLU A 115 3.03 12.12 0.44
N ASN A 116 3.25 10.80 0.41
CA ASN A 116 4.45 10.19 -0.16
C ASN A 116 4.67 10.61 -1.63
N LEU A 117 3.59 10.68 -2.41
CA LEU A 117 3.64 11.14 -3.80
C LEU A 117 4.01 12.63 -3.91
N ARG A 118 3.52 13.46 -2.98
CA ARG A 118 3.85 14.89 -2.90
C ARG A 118 5.33 15.11 -2.55
N TRP A 119 5.86 14.35 -1.59
CA TRP A 119 7.28 14.36 -1.23
C TRP A 119 8.18 13.90 -2.38
N LEU A 120 7.77 12.84 -3.09
CA LEU A 120 8.49 12.35 -4.27
C LEU A 120 8.52 13.41 -5.38
N LYS A 121 7.38 14.06 -5.65
CA LYS A 121 7.28 15.15 -6.64
C LYS A 121 8.14 16.36 -6.25
N ALA A 122 8.13 16.76 -4.98
CA ALA A 122 8.95 17.87 -4.50
C ALA A 122 10.47 17.58 -4.61
N THR A 123 10.87 16.33 -4.34
CA THR A 123 12.27 15.90 -4.44
C THR A 123 12.77 15.86 -5.89
N LEU A 124 11.92 15.44 -6.83
CA LEU A 124 12.24 15.38 -8.26
C LEU A 124 12.29 16.76 -8.92
N VAL A 125 11.37 17.67 -8.55
CA VAL A 125 11.27 19.00 -9.20
C VAL A 125 12.27 20.01 -8.62
N ALA A 126 12.64 19.91 -7.34
CA ALA A 126 13.60 20.83 -6.72
C ALA A 126 14.47 20.15 -5.64
N PRO A 127 15.47 19.34 -6.03
CA PRO A 127 16.35 18.65 -5.08
C PRO A 127 17.14 19.58 -4.13
N ARG A 128 17.26 20.87 -4.49
CA ARG A 128 17.98 21.89 -3.70
C ARG A 128 17.13 22.66 -2.68
N SER A 129 15.79 22.57 -2.75
CA SER A 129 14.90 23.31 -1.83
C SER A 129 14.16 22.41 -0.83
N SER A 130 14.51 21.12 -0.75
CA SER A 130 13.98 20.24 0.28
C SER A 130 14.48 20.69 1.66
N PRO A 131 13.59 20.98 2.64
CA PRO A 131 14.00 21.34 4.01
C PRO A 131 14.93 20.29 4.63
N ARG A 132 14.73 19.02 4.29
CA ARG A 132 15.55 17.89 4.78
C ARG A 132 16.98 17.91 4.21
N ASN A 133 17.19 18.54 3.06
CA ASN A 133 18.51 18.70 2.45
C ASN A 133 19.22 19.98 2.91
N GLN A 134 18.48 20.94 3.49
CA GLN A 134 19.03 22.14 4.10
C GLN A 134 19.74 21.81 5.43
N PHE A 135 19.14 20.96 6.28
CA PHE A 135 19.75 20.53 7.54
C PHE A 135 21.11 19.83 7.40
N ARG A 136 21.39 19.20 6.25
CA ARG A 136 22.68 18.52 6.01
C ARG A 136 23.79 19.46 5.52
N ARG A 137 23.44 20.65 5.04
CA ARG A 137 24.43 21.62 4.55
C ARG A 137 24.97 22.54 5.64
N GLU A 138 24.25 22.71 6.73
CA GLU A 138 24.70 23.55 7.85
C GLU A 138 25.78 22.87 8.71
N SER A 139 25.88 21.53 8.69
CA SER A 139 26.87 20.77 9.48
C SER A 139 28.26 20.69 8.85
N PHE A 140 28.47 21.23 7.66
CA PHE A 140 29.78 21.35 7.03
C PHE A 140 30.05 22.83 6.77
N THR A 141 30.31 23.56 7.85
CA THR A 141 31.05 24.81 7.77
C THR A 141 32.43 24.44 7.26
N ASP A 142 32.75 24.83 6.03
CA ASP A 142 34.11 24.80 5.49
C ASP A 142 34.99 25.63 6.41
N ASP A 143 35.74 24.96 7.29
CA ASP A 143 36.87 25.52 8.01
C ASP A 143 38.03 25.71 7.03
N SER A 144 37.81 26.55 6.02
CA SER A 144 38.84 27.05 5.10
C SER A 144 39.55 28.23 5.74
N GLY A 145 39.99 28.03 6.98
CA GLY A 145 40.29 29.12 7.90
C GLY A 145 41.40 28.89 8.92
N TYR A 146 42.24 27.85 8.85
CA TYR A 146 43.43 27.79 9.72
C TYR A 146 44.67 27.20 9.03
N GLY A 147 45.69 28.04 8.90
CA GLY A 147 46.97 27.70 8.31
C GLY A 147 47.79 26.76 9.16
N HIS A 148 48.24 25.66 8.58
CA HIS A 148 49.39 24.93 9.08
C HIS A 148 50.66 25.42 8.35
N ARG A 149 51.29 26.42 8.96
CA ARG A 149 52.65 26.88 8.65
C ARG A 149 53.62 25.74 8.99
N TYR A 150 54.15 25.06 7.99
CA TYR A 150 55.22 24.07 8.13
C TYR A 150 56.51 24.76 8.62
N HIS A 151 56.97 24.42 9.82
CA HIS A 151 58.32 24.75 10.32
C HIS A 151 59.15 23.46 10.30
N PRO A 152 60.12 23.28 9.39
CA PRO A 152 61.09 22.21 9.52
C PRO A 152 62.11 22.61 10.59
N HIS A 153 62.14 21.87 11.69
CA HIS A 153 63.21 21.93 12.69
C HIS A 153 64.50 21.39 12.07
N SER A 154 65.55 22.21 12.12
CA SER A 154 66.92 21.86 11.75
C SER A 154 67.48 20.80 12.70
N GLU A 155 67.62 19.57 12.21
CA GLU A 155 68.44 18.52 12.83
C GLU A 155 69.90 18.98 12.90
N THR A 156 70.36 19.23 14.12
CA THR A 156 71.76 19.49 14.42
C THR A 156 72.48 18.14 14.55
N VAL A 157 73.16 17.77 13.47
CA VAL A 157 74.18 16.73 13.47
C VAL A 157 75.38 17.22 14.25
N SER A 158 75.80 16.48 15.29
CA SER A 158 77.24 16.36 15.60
C SER A 158 77.56 15.12 16.43
N PRO A 159 78.78 14.59 16.28
CA PRO A 159 79.05 13.16 16.41
C PRO A 159 79.99 12.82 17.57
N HIS A 160 80.07 11.52 17.85
CA HIS A 160 81.27 10.83 18.32
C HIS A 160 81.82 11.13 19.73
N SER A 161 81.81 10.11 20.61
CA SER A 161 83.05 9.60 21.19
C SER A 161 82.87 8.18 21.74
N PRO A 162 83.83 7.27 21.52
CA PRO A 162 83.79 5.88 21.95
C PRO A 162 84.56 5.62 23.26
N ARG A 163 84.24 4.46 23.85
CA ARG A 163 84.93 3.69 24.92
C ARG A 163 84.86 4.21 26.35
#